data_AF-X1MXW8-F1
#
_entry.id   AF-X1MXW8-F1
#
_cell.length_a   1.000
_cell.length_b   1.000
_cell.length_c   1.000
_cell.angle_alpha   90.00
_cell.angle_beta   90.00
_cell.angle_gamma   90.00
#
_symmetry.space_group_name_H-M   'P 1'
#
loop_
_entity.id
_entity.type
_entity.pdbx_description
1 polymer ?
#
loop_
_entity_poly.entity_id
_entity_poly.type
_entity_poly.pdbx_seq_one_letter_code
_entity_poly.pdbx_strand_id
1 'polypeptide(L)' 'MVKCKDCGQTFGSTQALSSHVRNVHAVGPKTEDQVESDSGILDLKKEV' A
#
# COMPACT_ATOMS: atom_id res chain seq x y z
N MET A 1 9.13 -2.98 -6.38
CA MET A 1 9.33 -4.33 -5.78
C MET A 1 9.45 -4.19 -4.27
N VAL A 2 8.69 -4.96 -3.49
CA VAL A 2 8.62 -4.86 -2.02
C VAL A 2 9.01 -6.19 -1.40
N LYS A 3 9.88 -6.18 -0.40
CA LYS A 3 10.44 -7.41 0.21
C LYS A 3 9.82 -7.66 1.59
N CYS A 4 9.41 -8.90 1.84
CA CYS A 4 8.99 -9.34 3.17
C CYS A 4 10.20 -9.36 4.11
N LYS A 5 10.06 -8.77 5.31
CA LYS A 5 11.14 -8.73 6.30
C LYS A 5 11.29 -10.06 7.05
N ASP A 6 10.20 -10.82 7.17
CA ASP A 6 10.16 -12.08 7.92
C ASP A 6 10.74 -13.25 7.12
N CYS A 7 10.42 -13.36 5.82
CA CYS A 7 10.90 -14.47 4.98
C CYS A 7 11.80 -14.06 3.80
N GLY A 8 11.93 -12.76 3.52
CA GLY A 8 12.76 -12.27 2.43
C GLY A 8 12.19 -12.42 1.01
N GLN A 9 10.94 -12.88 0.84
CA GLN A 9 10.31 -12.93 -0.48
C GLN A 9 10.07 -11.53 -1.07
N THR A 10 10.21 -11.42 -2.39
CA THR A 10 10.00 -10.17 -3.12
C THR A 10 8.70 -10.20 -3.90
N PHE A 11 7.90 -9.14 -3.78
CA PHE A 11 6.60 -8.97 -4.42
C PHE A 11 6.61 -7.78 -5.38
N GLY A 12 5.75 -7.85 -6.39
CA GLY A 12 5.57 -6.75 -7.34
C GLY A 12 4.94 -5.51 -6.71
N SER A 13 4.09 -5.70 -5.69
CA SER A 13 3.25 -4.65 -5.10
C SER A 13 3.09 -4.82 -3.58
N THR A 14 2.84 -3.71 -2.89
CA THR A 14 2.61 -3.68 -1.44
C THR A 14 1.39 -4.51 -1.02
N GLN A 15 0.34 -4.54 -1.86
CA GLN A 15 -0.89 -5.28 -1.58
C GLN A 15 -0.65 -6.81 -1.57
N ALA A 16 0.18 -7.30 -2.50
CA ALA A 16 0.60 -8.70 -2.52
C ALA A 16 1.43 -9.07 -1.29
N LEU A 17 2.36 -8.21 -0.88
CA LEU A 17 3.12 -8.40 0.36
C LEU A 17 2.20 -8.38 1.59
N SER A 18 1.24 -7.45 1.65
CA SER A 18 0.31 -7.32 2.77
C SER A 18 -0.59 -8.55 2.93
N SER A 19 -1.07 -9.13 1.82
CA SER A 19 -1.78 -10.40 1.83
C SER A 19 -0.87 -11.57 2.21
N HIS A 20 0.37 -11.59 1.72
CA HIS A 20 1.36 -12.59 2.08
C HIS A 20 1.65 -12.59 3.59
N VAL A 21 1.99 -11.43 4.18
CA VAL A 21 2.30 -11.32 5.61
C VAL A 21 1.10 -11.73 6.47
N ARG A 22 -0.12 -11.38 6.07
CA ARG A 22 -1.34 -11.78 6.79
C ARG A 22 -1.59 -13.29 6.78
N ASN A 23 -1.39 -13.96 5.65
CA ASN A 23 -1.69 -15.40 5.52
C ASN A 23 -0.53 -16.30 5.95
N VAL A 24 0.72 -15.88 5.68
CA VAL A 24 1.93 -16.68 5.92
C VAL A 24 2.55 -16.38 7.28
N HIS A 25 2.55 -15.11 7.68
CA HIS A 25 3.19 -14.67 8.92
C HIS A 25 2.19 -14.33 10.03
N ALA A 26 0.88 -14.41 9.76
CA ALA A 26 -0.20 -14.15 10.72
C ALA A 26 0.03 -12.89 11.59
N VAL A 27 0.73 -11.88 11.05
CA VAL A 27 1.02 -10.65 11.77
C VAL A 27 -0.21 -9.76 11.63
N GLY A 28 -0.92 -9.58 12.75
CA GLY A 28 -2.03 -8.64 12.86
C GLY A 28 -1.63 -7.22 12.40
N PRO A 29 -2.62 -6.40 12.02
CA PRO A 29 -2.40 -5.22 11.20
C PRO A 29 -1.46 -4.24 11.90
N LYS A 30 -0.26 -4.05 11.35
CA LYS A 30 0.45 -2.79 11.53
C LYS A 30 0.19 -1.95 10.29
N THR A 31 -0.55 -0.88 10.57
CA THR A 31 -0.90 0.28 9.76
C THR A 31 0.35 1.00 9.24
N GLU A 32 0.08 2.02 8.43
CA GLU A 32 0.90 3.22 8.19
C GLU A 32 2.28 3.03 7.55
N ASP A 33 2.28 3.01 6.21
CA ASP A 33 2.66 4.17 5.40
C ASP A 33 2.92 3.66 3.98
N GLN A 34 2.03 4.00 3.04
CA GLN A 34 2.42 4.15 1.64
C GLN A 34 1.49 5.18 0.99
N VAL A 35 1.90 6.44 1.12
CA VAL A 35 2.06 7.42 0.04
C VAL A 35 1.05 7.36 -1.11
N GLU A 36 0.17 8.36 -1.09
CA GLU A 36 -0.09 9.34 -2.16
C GLU A 36 0.29 8.89 -3.58
N SER A 37 -0.73 8.52 -4.35
CA SER A 37 -0.69 8.63 -5.81
C SER A 37 -1.65 9.75 -6.21
N ASP A 38 -1.02 10.90 -6.50
CA ASP A 38 -1.55 12.05 -7.22
C ASP A 38 -2.56 11.69 -8.33
N SER A 39 -3.76 12.25 -8.26
CA SER A 39 -4.62 12.45 -9.42
C SER A 39 -5.73 13.46 -9.12
N GLY A 40 -5.53 14.67 -9.65
CA GLY A 40 -6.62 15.48 -10.18
C GLY A 40 -7.01 16.68 -9.33
N ILE A 41 -6.31 17.80 -9.55
CA ILE A 41 -6.90 19.13 -9.46
C ILE A 41 -8.22 19.12 -10.24
N LEU A 42 -9.34 19.32 -9.55
CA LEU A 42 -10.50 19.97 -10.16
C LEU A 42 -10.91 21.17 -9.30
N ASP A 43 -10.13 22.23 -9.44
CA ASP A 43 -10.66 23.58 -9.47
C ASP A 43 -11.88 23.61 -10.39
N LEU A 44 -13.09 23.64 -9.83
CA LEU A 44 -14.24 24.21 -10.51
C LEU A 44 -14.83 25.32 -9.64
N LYS A 45 -14.12 26.45 -9.68
CA LYS A 45 -14.74 27.77 -9.67
C LYS A 45 -15.94 27.78 -10.63
N LYS A 46 -17.14 27.92 -10.09
CA LYS A 46 -18.24 28.53 -10.82
C LYS A 46 -19.12 29.29 -9.84
N GLU A 47 -18.80 30.57 -9.79
CA GLU A 47 -19.67 31.66 -9.38
C GLU A 47 -20.99 31.58 -10.18
N VAL A 48 -22.13 31.70 -9.49
CA VAL A 48 -23.24 32.60 -9.88
C VAL A 48 -24.10 32.90 -8.65
#